data_AF-A0A2W6MVH0-F1
#
_entry.id   AF-A0A2W6MVH0-F1
#
_cell.length_a   1.000
_cell.length_b   1.000
_cell.length_c   1.000
_cell.angle_alpha   90.00
_cell.angle_beta   90.00
_cell.angle_gamma   90.00
#
_symmetry.space_group_name_H-M   'P 1'
#
loop_
_entity.id
_entity.type
_entity.pdbx_description
1 polymer ?
#
loop_
_entity_poly.entity_id
_entity_poly.type
_entity_poly.pdbx_seq_one_letter_code
_entity_poly.pdbx_strand_id
1 'polypeptide(L)' 'MPYAFYEAEHSTNIKNSINRFYELQDFRAKFFIVADKRRFCEFESIISESIYKPIREFVKFADYESIAKQFEKESQMAKD' A
#
# COMPACT_ATOMS: atom_id res chain seq x y z
N MET A 1 -5.48 -1.34 -17.16
CA MET A 1 -5.07 -1.87 -15.85
C MET A 1 -4.88 -0.70 -14.90
N PRO A 2 -5.33 -0.80 -13.63
CA PRO A 2 -5.13 0.25 -12.64
C PRO A 2 -3.64 0.49 -12.39
N TYR A 3 -3.26 1.74 -12.18
CA TYR A 3 -1.87 2.11 -11.89
C TYR A 3 -1.48 1.75 -10.44
N ALA A 4 -2.42 1.93 -9.51
CA ALA A 4 -2.23 1.66 -8.09
C ALA A 4 -3.55 1.31 -7.40
N PHE A 5 -3.46 0.56 -6.32
CA PHE A 5 -4.52 0.27 -5.36
C PHE A 5 -4.15 0.84 -4.00
N TYR A 6 -5.14 1.29 -3.23
CA TYR A 6 -4.96 1.80 -1.87
C TYR A 6 -5.93 1.05 -0.95
N GLU A 7 -5.39 0.21 -0.07
CA GLU A 7 -6.17 -0.53 0.93
C GLU A 7 -6.02 0.17 2.28
N ALA A 8 -7.12 0.67 2.83
CA ALA A 8 -7.14 1.36 4.11
C ALA A 8 -7.28 0.36 5.28
N GLU A 9 -6.22 0.18 6.07
CA GLU A 9 -6.11 -0.79 7.16
C GLU A 9 -6.17 -0.13 8.54
N HIS A 10 -7.39 0.19 9.01
CA HIS A 10 -7.59 0.94 10.26
C HIS A 10 -7.44 0.08 11.52
N SER A 11 -8.07 -1.09 11.55
CA SER A 11 -8.05 -2.03 12.69
C SER A 11 -7.95 -3.50 12.26
N THR A 12 -7.95 -3.72 10.95
CA THR A 12 -7.87 -5.03 10.32
C THR A 12 -6.42 -5.46 10.10
N ASN A 13 -6.23 -6.72 9.69
CA ASN A 13 -4.93 -7.37 9.60
C ASN A 13 -4.24 -7.07 8.26
N ILE A 14 -3.13 -6.32 8.30
CA ILE A 14 -2.29 -5.97 7.14
C ILE A 14 -1.90 -7.22 6.33
N LYS A 15 -1.67 -8.36 7.01
CA LYS A 15 -1.31 -9.63 6.36
C LYS A 15 -2.39 -10.14 5.43
N ASN A 16 -3.67 -9.97 5.78
CA ASN A 16 -4.77 -10.43 4.92
C ASN A 16 -4.80 -9.66 3.61
N SER A 17 -4.49 -8.37 3.65
CA SER A 17 -4.49 -7.52 2.47
C SER A 17 -3.28 -7.77 1.58
N ILE A 18 -2.11 -8.02 2.17
CA ILE A 18 -0.94 -8.48 1.43
C ILE A 18 -1.18 -9.86 0.80
N ASN A 19 -1.84 -10.79 1.50
CA ASN A 19 -2.23 -12.10 0.94
C ASN A 19 -3.17 -11.95 -0.25
N ARG A 20 -4.18 -11.09 -0.14
CA ARG A 20 -5.12 -10.82 -1.23
C ARG A 20 -4.40 -10.23 -2.44
N PHE A 21 -3.43 -9.33 -2.23
CA PHE A 21 -2.62 -8.81 -3.33
C PHE A 21 -1.67 -9.86 -3.94
N TYR A 22 -1.14 -10.77 -3.12
CA TYR A 22 -0.31 -11.88 -3.60
C TYR A 22 -1.09 -12.80 -4.56
N GLU A 23 -2.37 -13.07 -4.28
CA GLU A 23 -3.27 -13.78 -5.20
C GLU A 23 -3.50 -13.01 -6.52
N LEU A 24 -3.30 -11.69 -6.51
CA LEU A 24 -3.49 -10.76 -7.64
C LEU A 24 -2.17 -10.25 -8.22
N GLN A 25 -1.05 -10.94 -8.00
CA GLN A 25 0.29 -10.46 -8.40
C GLN A 25 0.45 -10.17 -9.90
N ASP A 26 -0.36 -10.80 -10.77
CA ASP A 26 -0.33 -10.60 -12.22
C ASP A 26 -0.78 -9.20 -12.66
N PHE A 27 -1.45 -8.44 -11.78
CA PHE A 27 -1.90 -7.08 -12.08
C PHE A 27 -0.75 -6.08 -12.21
N ARG A 28 0.46 -6.38 -11.70
CA ARG A 28 1.66 -5.52 -11.75
C ARG A 28 1.40 -4.04 -11.37
N ALA A 29 0.38 -3.79 -10.56
CA ALA A 29 0.02 -2.47 -10.05
C ALA A 29 0.72 -2.22 -8.72
N LYS A 30 0.89 -0.95 -8.35
CA LYS A 30 1.35 -0.62 -6.98
C LYS A 30 0.23 -0.94 -5.99
N PHE A 31 0.58 -1.48 -4.83
CA PHE A 31 -0.38 -1.78 -3.76
C PHE A 31 0.04 -1.04 -2.49
N PHE A 32 -0.73 -0.04 -2.10
CA PHE A 32 -0.46 0.79 -0.93
C PHE A 32 -1.31 0.30 0.25
N ILE A 33 -0.65 -0.15 1.31
CA ILE A 33 -1.26 -0.29 2.62
C ILE A 33 -1.30 1.09 3.27
N VAL A 34 -2.51 1.61 3.47
CA VAL A 34 -2.75 2.91 4.09
C VAL A 34 -3.17 2.70 5.54
N ALA A 35 -2.35 3.12 6.50
CA ALA A 35 -2.62 2.89 7.92
C ALA A 35 -1.96 3.94 8.83
N ASP A 36 -2.23 3.87 10.14
CA ASP A 36 -1.52 4.69 11.12
C ASP A 36 -0.02 4.39 11.10
N LYS A 37 0.81 5.44 11.16
CA LYS A 37 2.28 5.36 11.09
C LYS A 37 2.89 4.39 12.12
N ARG A 38 2.24 4.20 13.28
CA ARG A 38 2.68 3.25 14.32
C ARG A 38 2.67 1.79 13.83
N ARG A 39 1.89 1.49 12.78
CA ARG A 39 1.80 0.15 12.17
C ARG A 39 2.87 -0.09 11.10
N PHE A 40 3.74 0.87 10.81
CA PHE A 40 4.82 0.67 9.83
C PHE A 40 5.72 -0.52 10.18
N CYS A 41 6.07 -0.71 11.46
CA CYS A 41 6.87 -1.85 11.88
C CYS A 41 6.16 -3.20 11.66
N GLU A 42 4.83 -3.25 11.85
CA GLU A 42 4.02 -4.43 11.56
C GLU A 42 4.04 -4.74 10.06
N PHE A 43 3.83 -3.72 9.23
CA PHE A 43 3.92 -3.82 7.78
C PHE A 43 5.28 -4.35 7.32
N GLU A 44 6.38 -3.74 7.77
CA GLU A 44 7.75 -4.14 7.40
C GLU A 44 8.04 -5.58 7.81
N SER A 45 7.62 -5.98 9.02
CA SER A 45 7.77 -7.36 9.49
C SER A 45 7.06 -8.34 8.55
N ILE A 46 5.82 -8.05 8.16
CA ILE A 46 5.03 -8.93 7.29
C ILE A 46 5.63 -8.99 5.89
N ILE A 47 5.87 -7.85 5.23
CA ILE A 47 6.34 -7.84 3.83
C ILE A 47 7.78 -8.38 3.67
N SER A 48 8.54 -8.42 4.77
CA SER A 48 9.87 -9.04 4.83
C SER A 48 9.84 -10.57 4.76
N GLU A 49 8.69 -11.22 5.00
CA GLU A 49 8.53 -12.66 4.87
C GLU A 49 8.89 -13.12 3.44
N SER A 50 9.54 -14.28 3.33
CA SER A 50 10.08 -14.80 2.06
C SER A 50 9.01 -15.08 1.01
N ILE A 51 7.81 -15.43 1.45
CA ILE A 51 6.65 -15.69 0.60
C ILE A 51 6.26 -14.46 -0.24
N TYR A 52 6.49 -13.24 0.27
CA TYR A 52 6.15 -12.01 -0.44
C TYR A 52 7.28 -11.46 -1.29
N LYS A 53 8.42 -12.15 -1.39
CA LYS A 53 9.53 -11.75 -2.26
C LYS A 53 9.10 -11.41 -3.70
N PRO A 54 8.17 -12.15 -4.35
CA PRO A 54 7.72 -11.83 -5.71
C PRO A 54 6.95 -10.50 -5.83
N ILE A 55 6.30 -10.04 -4.76
CA ILE A 55 5.43 -8.85 -4.79
C ILE A 55 6.01 -7.64 -4.05
N ARG A 56 7.08 -7.84 -3.27
CA ARG A 56 7.64 -6.85 -2.34
C ARG A 56 7.94 -5.49 -2.99
N GLU A 57 8.38 -5.48 -4.24
CA GLU A 57 8.69 -4.23 -4.93
C GLU A 57 7.43 -3.39 -5.24
N PHE A 58 6.27 -4.03 -5.37
CA PHE A 58 4.99 -3.40 -5.71
C PHE A 58 4.18 -2.98 -4.49
N VAL A 59 4.41 -3.62 -3.34
CA VAL A 59 3.73 -3.30 -2.09
C VAL A 59 4.45 -2.15 -1.36
N LYS A 60 3.70 -1.14 -0.94
CA LYS A 60 4.20 0.06 -0.24
C LYS A 60 3.33 0.39 0.97
N PHE A 61 3.91 1.10 1.93
CA PHE A 61 3.18 1.69 3.05
C PHE A 61 2.97 3.18 2.82
N ALA A 62 1.82 3.70 3.21
CA ALA A 62 1.56 5.13 3.30
C ALA A 62 0.78 5.45 4.57
N ASP A 63 1.20 6.47 5.31
CA ASP A 63 0.37 6.99 6.41
C ASP A 63 -0.67 8.00 5.88
N TYR A 64 -1.68 8.29 6.71
CA TYR A 64 -2.76 9.20 6.33
C TYR A 64 -2.27 10.59 5.94
N GLU A 65 -1.25 11.12 6.62
CA GLU A 65 -0.66 12.42 6.28
C GLU A 65 -0.01 12.41 4.90
N SER A 66 0.70 11.32 4.56
CA SER A 66 1.36 11.16 3.28
C SER A 66 0.35 11.07 2.13
N ILE A 67 -0.77 10.37 2.34
CA ILE A 67 -1.87 10.29 1.37
C ILE A 67 -2.54 11.66 1.19
N ALA A 68 -2.82 12.39 2.27
CA ALA A 68 -3.40 13.72 2.20
C ALA A 68 -2.51 14.69 1.38
N LYS A 69 -1.20 14.69 1.67
CA LYS A 69 -0.22 15.50 0.92
C LYS A 69 -0.13 15.11 -0.55
N GLN A 70 -0.19 13.82 -0.87
CA GLN A 70 -0.22 13.35 -2.26
C GLN A 70 -1.46 13.89 -2.98
N PHE A 71 -2.64 13.75 -2.37
CA PHE A 71 -3.89 14.23 -2.94
C PHE A 71 -3.89 15.75 -3.17
N GLU A 72 -3.40 16.53 -2.21
CA GLU A 72 -3.30 17.99 -2.34
C GLU A 72 -2.43 18.39 -3.54
N LYS A 73 -1.27 17.73 -3.70
CA LYS A 73 -0.36 17.97 -4.82
C LYS A 73 -1.00 17.61 -6.16
N GLU A 74 -1.62 16.43 -6.25
CA GLU A 74 -2.28 15.97 -7.48
C GLU A 74 -3.46 16.88 -7.85
N SER A 75 -4.21 17.37 -6.86
CA SER A 75 -5.33 18.31 -7.06
C SER A 75 -4.88 19.69 -7.55
N GLN A 76 -3.69 20.14 -7.17
CA GLN A 76 -3.09 21.38 -7.69
C GLN A 76 -2.64 21.20 -9.14
N MET A 77 -1.94 20.09 -9.44
CA MET A 77 -1.45 19.80 -10.80
C MET A 77 -2.56 19.56 -11.82
N ALA A 78 -3.75 19.11 -11.39
CA ALA A 78 -4.89 18.89 -12.27
C ALA A 78 -5.63 20.19 -12.67
N LYS A 79 -5.25 21.33 -12.10
CA LYS A 79 -5.85 22.65 -12.40
C LYS A 79 -5.07 23.47 -13.42
N ASP A 80 -3.88 23.01 -13.79
CA ASP A 80 -2.98 23.61 -14.79
C ASP A 80 -3.09 22.84 -16.13
#